data_AF-A0A8S1J0C5-F1
#
_entry.id   AF-A0A8S1J0C5-F1
#
_cell.length_a   1.000
_cell.length_b   1.000
_cell.length_c   1.000
_cell.angle_alpha   90.00
_cell.angle_beta   90.00
_cell.angle_gamma   90.00
#
_symmetry.space_group_name_H-M   'P 1'
#
loop_
_entity.id
_entity.type
_entity.pdbx_description
1 polymer ?
#
loop_
_entity_poly.entity_id
_entity_poly.type
_entity_poly.pdbx_seq_one_letter_code
_entity_poly.pdbx_strand_id
1 'polypeptide(L)' 'MTGPLHLLKGGVRVHPVVPLTVCDSYIRRGPKQARVIGTLLGTVNDGVVEVTSCFTVTHSESLEQ' A
#
# COMPACT_ATOMS: atom_id res chain seq x y z
N MET A 1 -7.51 -1.39 39.52
CA MET A 1 -8.98 -1.40 39.29
C MET A 1 -9.25 -0.30 38.26
N THR A 2 -9.00 -0.51 36.96
CA THR A 2 -9.72 -1.33 35.96
C THR A 2 -8.75 -1.74 34.83
N GLY A 3 -8.78 -3.00 34.38
CA GLY A 3 -8.22 -3.41 33.07
C GLY A 3 -9.29 -3.27 31.97
N PRO A 4 -9.18 -3.93 30.78
CA PRO A 4 -8.02 -4.54 30.10
C PRO A 4 -7.93 -4.11 28.60
N LEU A 5 -6.99 -4.64 27.81
CA LEU A 5 -6.95 -4.58 26.33
C LEU A 5 -6.88 -3.17 25.65
N HIS A 6 -5.68 -2.57 25.62
CA HIS A 6 -5.25 -1.80 24.43
C HIS A 6 -4.85 -2.75 23.28
N LEU A 7 -5.57 -3.87 23.12
CA LEU A 7 -5.35 -4.83 22.06
C LEU A 7 -5.80 -4.18 20.75
N LEU A 8 -4.89 -3.39 20.18
CA LEU A 8 -4.77 -3.00 18.78
C LEU A 8 -6.06 -3.25 17.99
N LYS A 9 -7.07 -2.40 18.21
CA LYS A 9 -8.23 -2.32 17.31
C LYS A 9 -7.83 -1.57 16.03
N GLY A 10 -6.59 -1.78 15.57
CA GLY A 10 -6.05 -1.15 14.39
C GLY A 10 -6.35 -2.01 13.18
N GLY A 11 -7.14 -1.46 12.26
CA GLY A 11 -7.46 -2.07 10.98
C GLY A 11 -6.88 -1.26 9.83
N VAL A 12 -6.70 -1.89 8.68
CA VAL A 12 -6.37 -1.19 7.44
C VAL A 12 -7.61 -1.18 6.56
N ARG A 13 -8.05 0.02 6.19
CA ARG A 13 -9.14 0.24 5.23
C ARG A 13 -8.52 0.71 3.94
N VAL A 14 -8.74 -0.06 2.87
CA VAL A 14 -8.18 0.25 1.56
C VAL A 14 -9.32 0.61 0.62
N HIS A 15 -9.27 1.82 0.06
CA HIS A 15 -10.25 2.24 -0.96
C HIS A 15 -10.01 1.43 -2.24
N PRO A 16 -11.07 0.96 -2.96
CA PRO A 16 -10.94 0.11 -4.14
C PRO A 16 -10.05 0.67 -5.26
N VAL A 17 -9.93 2.00 -5.35
CA VAL A 17 -9.04 2.67 -6.31
C VAL A 17 -7.58 2.24 -6.15
N VAL A 18 -7.13 1.89 -4.94
CA VAL A 18 -5.75 1.50 -4.65
C VAL A 18 -5.39 0.16 -5.30
N PRO A 19 -6.06 -0.98 -5.00
CA PRO A 19 -5.74 -2.25 -5.67
C PRO A 19 -5.98 -2.18 -7.18
N LEU A 20 -6.99 -1.42 -7.64
CA LEU A 20 -7.21 -1.18 -9.07
C LEU A 20 -6.00 -0.49 -9.73
N THR A 21 -5.43 0.53 -9.08
CA THR A 21 -4.23 1.23 -9.56
C THR A 21 -3.00 0.32 -9.54
N VAL A 22 -2.84 -0.52 -8.51
CA VAL A 22 -1.74 -1.50 -8.43
C VAL A 22 -1.83 -2.53 -9.54
N CYS A 23 -3.02 -3.11 -9.79
CA CYS A 23 -3.25 -4.06 -10.88
C CYS A 23 -3.00 -3.41 -12.24
N ASP A 24 -3.53 -2.22 -12.45
CA ASP A 24 -3.37 -1.42 -13.67
C ASP A 24 -1.88 -1.12 -13.97
N SER A 25 -1.10 -0.75 -12.96
CA SER A 25 0.34 -0.58 -13.14
C SER A 25 1.08 -1.89 -13.36
N TYR A 26 0.65 -3.00 -12.74
CA TYR A 26 1.23 -4.32 -12.95
C TYR A 26 1.02 -4.81 -14.38
N ILE A 27 -0.14 -4.60 -14.99
CA ILE A 27 -0.40 -5.03 -16.38
C ILE A 27 0.36 -4.18 -17.40
N ARG A 28 0.68 -2.92 -17.08
CA ARG A 28 1.44 -2.01 -17.95
C ARG A 28 2.95 -2.03 -17.73
N ARG A 29 3.45 -2.84 -16.80
CA ARG A 29 4.88 -2.93 -16.48
C ARG A 29 5.69 -3.40 -17.69
N GLY A 30 6.97 -3.07 -17.72
CA GLY A 30 7.87 -3.53 -18.78
C GLY A 30 7.99 -5.07 -18.82
N PRO A 31 8.24 -5.69 -19.99
CA PRO A 31 8.27 -7.15 -20.14
C PRO A 31 9.34 -7.84 -19.28
N LYS A 32 10.37 -7.11 -18.85
CA LYS A 32 11.46 -7.60 -17.97
C LYS A 32 11.23 -7.27 -16.49
N GLN A 33 10.16 -6.57 -16.15
CA GLN A 33 9.87 -6.15 -14.79
C GLN A 33 8.99 -7.20 -14.11
N ALA A 34 9.53 -7.94 -13.14
CA ALA A 34 8.79 -9.02 -12.46
C ALA A 34 7.76 -8.48 -11.45
N ARG A 35 8.00 -7.29 -10.91
CA ARG A 35 7.20 -6.65 -9.85
C ARG A 35 7.08 -5.14 -10.06
N VAL A 36 6.00 -4.56 -9.56
CA VAL A 36 5.80 -3.11 -9.50
C VAL A 36 5.85 -2.67 -8.05
N ILE A 37 6.59 -1.60 -7.78
CA ILE A 37 6.75 -1.02 -6.43
C ILE A 37 6.08 0.35 -6.44
N GLY A 38 5.40 0.69 -5.35
CA GLY A 38 4.71 1.96 -5.22
C GLY A 38 4.55 2.40 -3.77
N THR A 39 4.07 3.62 -3.60
CA THR A 39 3.82 4.26 -2.31
C THR A 39 2.32 4.39 -2.08
N LEU A 40 1.87 3.98 -0.90
CA LEU A 40 0.48 4.15 -0.44
C LEU A 40 0.34 5.50 0.28
N LEU A 41 -0.77 6.21 0.06
CA LEU A 41 -1.09 7.47 0.71
C LEU A 41 -2.44 7.38 1.41
N GLY A 42 -2.55 8.07 2.53
CA GLY A 42 -3.70 7.97 3.40
C GLY A 42 -3.49 8.67 4.74
N THR A 43 -4.39 8.38 5.67
CA THR A 43 -4.38 8.96 7.03
C THR A 43 -4.48 7.87 8.08
N VAL A 44 -4.00 8.16 9.29
CA VAL A 44 -4.15 7.28 10.46
C VAL A 44 -5.04 7.99 11.47
N ASN A 45 -6.16 7.38 11.85
CA ASN A 45 -7.09 7.90 12.84
C ASN A 45 -7.44 6.80 13.84
N ASP A 46 -7.23 7.06 15.14
CA ASP A 46 -7.57 6.12 16.24
C ASP A 46 -7.05 4.69 16.02
N GLY A 47 -5.84 4.56 15.45
CA GLY A 47 -5.20 3.28 15.16
C GLY A 47 -5.67 2.59 13.87
N VAL A 48 -6.65 3.15 13.14
CA VAL A 48 -7.08 2.69 11.82
C VAL A 48 -6.32 3.43 10.73
N VAL A 49 -5.69 2.68 9.82
CA VAL A 49 -5.03 3.21 8.63
C VAL A 49 -6.05 3.24 7.49
N GLU A 50 -6.34 4.42 6.96
CA GLU A 50 -7.20 4.59 5.78
C GLU A 50 -6.34 4.94 4.56
N VAL A 51 -6.23 4.01 3.62
CA VAL A 51 -5.47 4.16 2.37
C VAL A 51 -6.42 4.61 1.26
N THR A 52 -6.22 5.83 0.76
CA THR A 52 -7.12 6.50 -0.18
C THR A 52 -6.54 6.62 -1.59
N SER A 53 -5.21 6.57 -1.74
CA SER A 53 -4.55 6.61 -3.04
C SER A 53 -3.19 5.91 -3.01
N CYS A 54 -2.61 5.68 -4.19
CA CYS A 54 -1.25 5.17 -4.34
C CYS A 54 -0.65 5.66 -5.66
N PHE A 55 0.68 5.71 -5.72
CA PHE A 55 1.40 5.92 -6.98
C PHE A 55 2.54 4.91 -7.12
N THR A 56 2.85 4.55 -8.36
CA THR A 56 3.97 3.64 -8.64
C THR A 56 5.27 4.40 -8.79
N VAL A 57 6.33 3.83 -8.24
CA VAL A 57 7.68 4.34 -8.42
C VAL A 57 8.30 3.61 -9.60
N THR A 58 8.81 4.37 -10.58
CA THR A 58 9.55 3.81 -11.71
C THR A 58 10.89 3.28 -11.22
N HIS A 59 10.89 2.07 -10.69
CA HIS A 59 12.12 1.37 -10.31
C HIS A 59 12.55 0.49 -11.48
N SER A 60 13.59 0.91 -12.19
CA SER A 60 14.42 -0.02 -12.93
C SER A 60 15.17 -0.84 -11.87
N GLU A 61 14.92 -2.14 -11.78
CA GLU A 61 15.83 -3.00 -11.01
C GLU A 61 17.18 -2.98 -11.74
N SER A 62 18.06 -2.05 -11.38
CA SER A 62 19.49 -2.23 -11.61
C SER A 62 19.92 -3.38 -10.70
N LEU A 63 20.45 -4.44 -11.30
CA LEU A 63 20.95 -5.65 -10.63
C LEU A 63 22.18 -5.39 -9.73
N GLU A 64 22.41 -4.15 -9.31
CA GLU A 64 23.61 -3.72 -8.60
C GLU A 64 23.22 -3.25 -7.19
N GLN A 65 23.25 -4.18 -6.24
CA GLN A 65 23.52 -3.88 -4.83
C GLN A 65 24.46 -4.95 -4.27
#